data_AF-A0A3P6QAS8-F1
#
_entry.id   AF-A0A3P6QAS8-F1
#
_cell.length_a   1.000
_cell.length_b   1.000
_cell.length_c   1.000
_cell.angle_alpha   90.00
_cell.angle_beta   90.00
_cell.angle_gamma   90.00
#
_symmetry.space_group_name_H-M   'P 1'
#
loop_
_entity.id
_entity.type
_entity.pdbx_description
1 polymer ?
#
loop_
_entity_poly.entity_id
_entity_poly.type
_entity_poly.pdbx_seq_one_letter_code
_entity_poly.pdbx_strand_id
1 'polypeptide(L)'
;MPSESLLHTTTRSSYLQIFGLDEFLPKTAALGNNLYVGNCILHGKDVKLEIGRFEPSFVRSVSPSPPWEKMKAQFKYSSILDKEDIENMIVHLKAEMTEYENAFHSSSTLKISSTSNKVRQCVKMLCKLINSIEPINLHQYLQNYLTAATNDQLRCARNDFIASLHGLISVYCNCTLSSYKLAPLRPVVKQKKEILHCKEKLKVMVNSVHNLVENWMRDYTEFFVTVNVYYGTQLLAGHNKCISKTVKHDAFFPYIPMNVYVCFEDVLCTCPRETKIMFILSGYSAVPNAGADGSSDNTRRPLAFASLPLFDHEMLLRQGQVFVPLSVLKEPVLKPWGPNPLIANEKDPILIVTLPSYEYQVVFPDVAVEYQSIKQDPSSLDSETQEYLMSLVEAGDPQT
;
A
#
# COMPACT_ATOMS: atom_id res chain seq x y z
N MET A 1 -21.76 -58.27 -25.96
CA MET A 1 -20.98 -58.30 -24.71
C MET A 1 -20.21 -56.99 -24.65
N PRO A 2 -20.66 -56.03 -23.83
CA PRO A 2 -20.18 -54.66 -23.89
C PRO A 2 -18.87 -54.47 -23.10
N SER A 3 -18.17 -53.44 -23.56
CA SER A 3 -16.87 -52.89 -23.21
C SER A 3 -16.76 -52.30 -21.80
N GLU A 4 -15.61 -52.52 -21.17
CA GLU A 4 -15.15 -51.84 -19.95
C GLU A 4 -14.92 -50.34 -20.22
N SER A 5 -15.56 -49.49 -19.42
CA SER A 5 -15.32 -48.05 -19.37
C SER A 5 -14.35 -47.72 -18.23
N LEU A 6 -13.20 -47.13 -18.59
CA LEU A 6 -12.28 -46.50 -17.65
C LEU A 6 -12.96 -45.35 -16.91
N LEU A 7 -13.04 -45.45 -15.60
CA LEU A 7 -13.32 -44.34 -14.69
C LEU A 7 -12.08 -43.41 -14.64
N HIS A 8 -12.12 -42.32 -15.43
CA HIS A 8 -11.26 -41.16 -15.21
C HIS A 8 -11.59 -40.54 -13.84
N THR A 9 -10.78 -40.82 -12.83
CA THR A 9 -10.82 -40.10 -11.55
C THR A 9 -9.97 -38.84 -11.67
N THR A 10 -10.62 -37.70 -11.85
CA THR A 10 -9.97 -36.38 -11.78
C THR A 10 -9.58 -36.10 -10.33
N THR A 11 -8.32 -36.36 -9.96
CA THR A 11 -7.77 -36.04 -8.64
C THR A 11 -7.68 -34.52 -8.47
N ARG A 12 -8.67 -33.94 -7.80
CA ARG A 12 -8.68 -32.53 -7.38
C ARG A 12 -7.56 -32.30 -6.36
N SER A 13 -6.47 -31.66 -6.78
CA SER A 13 -5.35 -31.31 -5.90
C SER A 13 -5.68 -30.04 -5.11
N SER A 14 -5.76 -30.15 -3.78
CA SER A 14 -5.82 -28.99 -2.88
C SER A 14 -4.41 -28.63 -2.39
N TYR A 15 -4.16 -27.35 -2.14
CA TYR A 15 -2.91 -26.84 -1.56
C TYR A 15 -3.19 -26.02 -0.31
N LEU A 16 -2.20 -25.91 0.59
CA LEU A 16 -2.22 -24.99 1.71
C LEU A 16 -1.36 -23.76 1.36
N GLN A 17 -1.89 -22.59 1.64
CA GLN A 17 -1.23 -21.30 1.45
C GLN A 17 -1.25 -20.54 2.77
N ILE A 18 -0.22 -19.73 3.02
CA ILE A 18 -0.23 -18.83 4.17
C ILE A 18 -1.16 -17.66 3.85
N PHE A 19 -2.09 -17.36 4.75
CA PHE A 19 -3.05 -16.28 4.57
C PHE A 19 -2.32 -14.95 4.29
N GLY A 20 -2.49 -14.41 3.08
CA GLY A 20 -1.91 -13.13 2.67
C GLY A 20 -0.55 -13.19 1.95
N LEU A 21 -0.01 -14.39 1.67
CA LEU A 21 1.21 -14.60 0.87
C LEU A 21 0.93 -15.58 -0.27
N ASP A 22 1.42 -15.34 -1.48
CA ASP A 22 1.38 -16.29 -2.61
C ASP A 22 2.41 -17.43 -2.47
N GLU A 23 2.81 -17.76 -1.23
CA GLU A 23 3.67 -18.89 -0.93
C GLU A 23 2.85 -20.14 -0.62
N PHE A 24 2.98 -21.14 -1.47
CA PHE A 24 2.38 -22.47 -1.29
C PHE A 24 3.23 -23.31 -0.35
N LEU A 25 2.59 -23.96 0.61
CA LEU A 25 3.26 -24.99 1.42
C LEU A 25 3.33 -26.29 0.59
N PRO A 26 4.54 -26.80 0.28
CA PRO A 26 4.68 -28.07 -0.41
C PRO A 26 4.03 -29.19 0.39
N LYS A 27 3.34 -30.13 -0.28
CA LYS A 27 2.68 -31.28 0.38
C LYS A 27 3.63 -32.15 1.22
N THR A 28 4.92 -32.07 0.95
CA THR A 28 5.99 -32.84 1.58
C THR A 28 6.78 -32.06 2.63
N ALA A 29 6.56 -30.75 2.76
CA ALA A 29 7.30 -29.93 3.72
C ALA A 29 6.65 -30.02 5.10
N ALA A 30 7.46 -30.21 6.15
CA ALA A 30 6.98 -30.02 7.51
C ALA A 30 6.52 -28.57 7.68
N LEU A 31 5.37 -28.33 8.33
CA LEU A 31 4.83 -26.97 8.51
C LEU A 31 5.86 -26.01 9.12
N GLY A 32 6.75 -26.50 9.99
CA GLY A 32 7.81 -25.71 10.63
C GLY A 32 8.93 -25.24 9.70
N ASN A 33 9.05 -25.78 8.49
CA ASN A 33 10.10 -25.39 7.53
C ASN A 33 9.83 -24.05 6.87
N ASN A 34 8.56 -23.61 6.84
CA ASN A 34 8.26 -22.24 6.43
C ASN A 34 8.58 -21.30 7.61
N LEU A 35 9.47 -20.33 7.39
CA LEU A 35 9.97 -19.40 8.41
C LEU A 35 8.84 -18.67 9.18
N TYR A 36 7.76 -18.29 8.49
CA TYR A 36 6.61 -17.65 9.14
C TYR A 36 5.84 -18.64 10.02
N VAL A 37 5.52 -19.82 9.48
CA VAL A 37 4.76 -20.86 10.19
C VAL A 37 5.56 -21.41 11.38
N GLY A 38 6.84 -21.70 11.20
CA GLY A 38 7.75 -22.13 12.26
C GLY A 38 7.85 -21.10 13.38
N ASN A 39 7.94 -19.81 13.05
CA ASN A 39 7.98 -18.75 14.06
C ASN A 39 6.66 -18.59 14.83
N CYS A 40 5.52 -18.71 14.16
CA CYS A 40 4.20 -18.72 14.80
C CYS A 40 4.06 -19.90 15.77
N ILE A 41 4.47 -21.10 15.34
CA ILE A 41 4.48 -22.30 16.19
C ILE A 41 5.38 -22.10 17.42
N LEU A 42 6.60 -21.58 17.23
CA LEU A 42 7.57 -21.32 18.30
C LEU A 42 7.05 -20.34 19.37
N HIS A 43 6.23 -19.37 18.97
CA HIS A 43 5.70 -18.34 19.87
C HIS A 43 4.25 -18.58 20.29
N GLY A 44 3.68 -19.75 20.00
CA GLY A 44 2.28 -20.08 20.32
C GLY A 44 1.26 -19.16 19.66
N LYS A 45 1.60 -18.56 18.51
CA LYS A 45 0.71 -17.70 17.72
C LYS A 45 -0.03 -18.54 16.69
N ASP A 46 -1.33 -18.28 16.52
CA ASP A 46 -2.14 -18.99 15.53
C ASP A 46 -1.66 -18.71 14.10
N VAL A 47 -1.43 -19.78 13.34
CA VAL A 47 -1.10 -19.69 11.92
C VAL A 47 -2.39 -19.60 11.12
N LYS A 48 -2.60 -18.50 10.40
CA LYS A 48 -3.71 -18.39 9.45
C LYS A 48 -3.32 -19.01 8.13
N LEU A 49 -4.00 -20.10 7.76
CA LEU A 49 -3.78 -20.85 6.52
C LEU A 49 -5.05 -20.83 5.68
N GLU A 50 -4.89 -20.71 4.37
CA GLU A 50 -5.98 -20.83 3.39
C GLU A 50 -5.83 -22.13 2.60
N ILE A 51 -6.96 -22.79 2.35
CA ILE A 51 -7.01 -23.98 1.51
C ILE A 51 -7.41 -23.54 0.10
N GLY A 52 -6.47 -23.56 -0.82
CA GLY A 52 -6.72 -23.31 -2.23
C GLY A 52 -6.96 -24.59 -3.01
N ARG A 53 -7.75 -24.48 -4.09
CA ARG A 53 -8.00 -25.59 -5.03
C ARG A 53 -7.25 -25.32 -6.33
N PHE A 54 -6.52 -26.33 -6.81
CA PHE A 54 -5.89 -26.25 -8.12
C PHE A 54 -6.93 -26.58 -9.20
N GLU A 55 -7.44 -25.54 -9.88
CA GLU A 55 -8.16 -25.71 -11.14
C GLU A 55 -7.22 -25.33 -12.30
N PRO A 56 -6.99 -26.22 -13.29
CA PRO A 56 -6.18 -25.90 -14.48
C PRO A 56 -6.69 -24.67 -15.27
N SER A 57 -7.94 -24.28 -15.03
CA SER A 57 -8.59 -23.08 -15.55
C SER A 57 -8.31 -21.79 -14.76
N PHE A 58 -7.30 -21.76 -13.87
CA PHE A 58 -6.92 -20.53 -13.15
C PHE A 58 -6.24 -19.46 -14.03
N VAL A 59 -6.30 -19.60 -15.35
CA VAL A 59 -6.22 -18.46 -16.27
C VAL A 59 -7.61 -17.82 -16.31
N ARG A 60 -7.86 -16.85 -15.43
CA ARG A 60 -9.15 -16.12 -15.26
C ARG A 60 -10.36 -16.98 -14.90
N SER A 61 -10.45 -17.35 -13.63
CA SER A 61 -11.76 -17.49 -12.99
C SER A 61 -12.28 -16.08 -12.64
N VAL A 62 -13.12 -15.52 -13.51
CA VAL A 62 -14.03 -14.40 -13.17
C VAL A 62 -15.13 -14.96 -12.26
N SER A 63 -14.78 -15.41 -11.06
CA SER A 63 -15.79 -15.65 -10.04
C SER A 63 -16.17 -14.28 -9.47
N PRO A 64 -17.45 -13.88 -9.50
CA PRO A 64 -17.87 -12.67 -8.80
C PRO A 64 -17.48 -12.85 -7.34
N SER A 65 -16.62 -11.96 -6.84
CA SER A 65 -16.41 -11.86 -5.39
C SER A 65 -17.78 -11.77 -4.71
N PRO A 66 -17.98 -12.43 -3.56
CA PRO A 66 -19.20 -12.27 -2.78
C PRO A 66 -19.57 -10.79 -2.66
N PRO A 67 -20.86 -10.41 -2.80
CA PRO A 67 -21.27 -9.02 -2.64
C PRO A 67 -20.72 -8.45 -1.34
N TRP A 68 -20.14 -7.24 -1.40
CA TRP A 68 -19.51 -6.55 -0.27
C TRP A 68 -20.31 -6.64 1.03
N GLU A 69 -21.65 -6.58 0.96
CA GLU A 69 -22.52 -6.71 2.12
C GLU A 69 -22.38 -8.03 2.89
N LYS A 70 -22.13 -9.14 2.20
CA LYS A 70 -21.88 -10.45 2.83
C LYS A 70 -20.50 -10.51 3.48
N MET A 71 -19.50 -9.82 2.91
CA MET A 71 -18.16 -9.72 3.50
C MET A 71 -18.15 -8.78 4.71
N LYS A 72 -18.84 -7.63 4.65
CA LYS A 72 -18.95 -6.65 5.74
C LYS A 72 -19.44 -7.32 7.04
N ALA A 73 -20.40 -8.25 6.94
CA ALA A 73 -20.90 -8.99 8.10
C ALA A 73 -19.87 -9.91 8.78
N GLN A 74 -18.83 -10.35 8.07
CA GLN A 74 -17.75 -11.18 8.60
C GLN A 74 -16.61 -10.36 9.22
N PHE A 75 -16.56 -9.07 8.92
CA PHE A 75 -15.51 -8.16 9.37
C PHE A 75 -16.07 -7.14 10.37
N LYS A 76 -15.76 -7.31 11.67
CA LYS A 76 -16.01 -6.28 12.69
C LYS A 76 -14.95 -5.16 12.59
N TYR A 77 -14.91 -4.44 11.47
CA TYR A 77 -14.17 -3.17 11.40
C TYR A 77 -15.15 -2.05 11.69
N SER A 78 -14.97 -1.34 12.81
CA SER A 78 -15.89 -0.28 13.26
C SER A 78 -15.72 1.04 12.50
N SER A 79 -14.83 1.12 11.51
CA SER A 79 -14.35 2.41 10.98
C SER A 79 -14.09 2.45 9.48
N ILE A 80 -14.60 1.49 8.70
CA ILE A 80 -14.54 1.62 7.23
C ILE A 80 -15.57 2.68 6.84
N LEU A 81 -15.08 3.82 6.35
CA LEU A 81 -15.89 4.93 5.82
C LEU A 81 -16.95 4.39 4.86
N ASP A 82 -18.22 4.57 5.22
CA ASP A 82 -19.32 4.19 4.36
C ASP A 82 -19.54 5.27 3.28
N LYS A 83 -20.07 4.85 2.12
CA LYS A 83 -20.36 5.75 0.99
C LYS A 83 -21.19 6.97 1.41
N GLU A 84 -22.18 6.73 2.27
CA GLU A 84 -23.12 7.74 2.75
C GLU A 84 -22.43 8.83 3.56
N ASP A 85 -21.43 8.49 4.38
CA ASP A 85 -20.67 9.46 5.16
C ASP A 85 -19.92 10.45 4.26
N ILE A 86 -19.26 9.93 3.21
CA ILE A 86 -18.54 10.75 2.23
C ILE A 86 -19.52 11.64 1.47
N GLU A 87 -20.63 11.08 0.98
CA GLU A 87 -21.61 11.83 0.20
C GLU A 87 -22.30 12.92 1.04
N ASN A 88 -22.68 12.61 2.28
CA ASN A 88 -23.26 13.59 3.20
C ASN A 88 -22.29 14.73 3.52
N MET A 89 -21.01 14.41 3.75
CA MET A 89 -19.98 15.42 3.99
C MET A 89 -19.71 16.30 2.78
N ILE A 90 -19.73 15.75 1.56
CA ILE A 90 -19.60 16.51 0.32
C ILE A 90 -20.80 17.44 0.12
N VAL A 91 -22.02 16.96 0.37
CA VAL A 91 -23.25 17.77 0.28
C VAL A 91 -23.19 18.93 1.28
N HIS A 92 -22.78 18.66 2.52
CA HIS A 92 -22.64 19.69 3.54
C HIS A 92 -21.57 20.72 3.17
N LEU A 93 -20.39 20.28 2.72
CA LEU A 93 -19.34 21.18 2.25
C LEU A 93 -19.81 22.07 1.09
N LYS A 94 -20.55 21.51 0.14
CA LYS A 94 -21.11 22.28 -0.98
C LYS A 94 -22.06 23.38 -0.51
N ALA A 95 -22.89 23.11 0.49
CA ALA A 95 -23.79 24.10 1.08
C ALA A 95 -23.01 25.26 1.72
N GLU A 96 -21.99 24.93 2.53
CA GLU A 96 -21.14 25.93 3.19
C GLU A 96 -20.30 26.75 2.20
N MET A 97 -19.78 26.13 1.14
CA MET A 97 -19.10 26.83 0.04
C MET A 97 -20.05 27.80 -0.67
N THR A 98 -21.31 27.41 -0.87
CA THR A 98 -22.33 28.28 -1.49
C THR A 98 -22.64 29.48 -0.59
N GLU A 99 -22.77 29.27 0.73
CA GLU A 99 -22.95 30.36 1.70
C GLU A 99 -21.75 31.32 1.71
N TYR A 100 -20.53 30.79 1.64
CA TYR A 100 -19.30 31.58 1.52
C TYR A 100 -19.26 32.39 0.23
N GLU A 101 -19.56 31.78 -0.92
CA GLU A 101 -19.59 32.48 -2.20
C GLU A 101 -20.65 33.60 -2.18
N ASN A 102 -21.84 33.36 -1.63
CA ASN A 102 -22.85 34.42 -1.48
C ASN A 102 -22.38 35.57 -0.57
N ALA A 103 -21.67 35.26 0.52
CA ALA A 103 -21.06 36.26 1.40
C ALA A 103 -19.97 37.08 0.68
N PHE A 104 -19.17 36.42 -0.17
CA PHE A 104 -18.14 37.04 -0.98
C PHE A 104 -18.75 38.03 -1.99
N HIS A 105 -19.75 37.60 -2.77
CA HIS A 105 -20.40 38.47 -3.76
C HIS A 105 -21.15 39.64 -3.12
N SER A 106 -21.69 39.46 -1.92
CA SER A 106 -22.33 40.54 -1.15
C SER A 106 -21.34 41.46 -0.42
N SER A 107 -20.02 41.23 -0.55
CA SER A 107 -18.95 41.99 0.11
C SER A 107 -19.12 42.12 1.63
N SER A 108 -19.78 41.15 2.25
CA SER A 108 -20.12 41.19 3.67
C SER A 108 -18.98 40.60 4.51
N THR A 109 -18.09 41.45 5.01
CA THR A 109 -16.87 41.05 5.74
C THR A 109 -17.14 40.14 6.95
N LEU A 110 -18.16 40.44 7.77
CA LEU A 110 -18.55 39.62 8.92
C LEU A 110 -19.05 38.23 8.48
N LYS A 111 -19.86 38.17 7.42
CA LYS A 111 -20.35 36.89 6.89
C LYS A 111 -19.22 36.08 6.28
N ILE A 112 -18.31 36.70 5.53
CA ILE A 112 -17.13 36.06 4.93
C ILE A 112 -16.26 35.39 6.01
N SER A 113 -16.01 36.09 7.13
CA SER A 113 -15.24 35.51 8.24
C SER A 113 -15.94 34.28 8.85
N SER A 114 -17.24 34.39 9.11
CA SER A 114 -18.03 33.28 9.66
C SER A 114 -18.08 32.08 8.71
N THR A 115 -18.40 32.28 7.44
CA THR A 115 -18.57 31.21 6.45
C THR A 115 -17.22 30.58 6.05
N SER A 116 -16.14 31.36 5.99
CA SER A 116 -14.78 30.84 5.80
C SER A 116 -14.38 29.86 6.91
N ASN A 117 -14.73 30.17 8.16
CA ASN A 117 -14.51 29.26 9.29
C ASN A 117 -15.35 28.00 9.16
N LYS A 118 -16.62 28.10 8.76
CA LYS A 118 -17.48 26.91 8.53
C LYS A 118 -16.89 25.99 7.47
N VAL A 119 -16.51 26.52 6.30
CA VAL A 119 -15.84 25.75 5.22
C VAL A 119 -14.59 25.06 5.75
N ARG A 120 -13.73 25.77 6.48
CA ARG A 120 -12.52 25.21 7.09
C ARG A 120 -12.82 24.05 8.05
N GLN A 121 -13.87 24.18 8.88
CA GLN A 121 -14.29 23.11 9.79
C GLN A 121 -14.84 21.90 9.04
N CYS A 122 -15.63 22.09 7.98
CA CYS A 122 -16.12 20.99 7.15
C CYS A 122 -14.97 20.21 6.50
N VAL A 123 -13.97 20.90 5.96
CA VAL A 123 -12.78 20.24 5.38
C VAL A 123 -11.99 19.50 6.46
N LYS A 124 -11.78 20.13 7.63
CA LYS A 124 -11.11 19.47 8.76
C LYS A 124 -11.84 18.22 9.23
N MET A 125 -13.17 18.26 9.29
CA MET A 125 -14.00 17.10 9.64
C MET A 125 -13.89 16.00 8.60
N LEU A 126 -13.90 16.36 7.31
CA LEU A 126 -13.69 15.40 6.23
C LEU A 126 -12.31 14.74 6.35
N CYS A 127 -11.24 15.53 6.52
CA CYS A 127 -9.89 15.02 6.75
C CYS A 127 -9.84 14.11 8.00
N LYS A 128 -10.55 14.44 9.08
CA LYS A 128 -10.63 13.61 10.28
C LYS A 128 -11.23 12.23 9.99
N LEU A 129 -12.27 12.17 9.15
CA LEU A 129 -12.92 10.91 8.74
C LEU A 129 -11.98 10.03 7.91
N ILE A 130 -11.14 10.63 7.06
CA ILE A 130 -10.15 9.90 6.23
C ILE A 130 -8.80 9.75 6.95
N ASN A 131 -8.81 9.27 8.19
CA ASN A 131 -7.61 9.04 9.01
C ASN A 131 -6.75 10.30 9.24
N SER A 132 -7.36 11.46 9.43
CA SER A 132 -6.63 12.72 9.67
C SER A 132 -5.59 13.04 8.59
N ILE A 133 -5.78 12.54 7.35
CA ILE A 133 -4.87 12.77 6.24
C ILE A 133 -5.09 14.17 5.69
N GLU A 134 -4.03 14.96 5.62
CA GLU A 134 -4.06 16.28 5.01
C GLU A 134 -2.89 16.46 4.02
N PRO A 135 -3.10 16.21 2.72
CA PRO A 135 -2.08 16.49 1.73
C PRO A 135 -1.77 17.99 1.70
N ILE A 136 -0.48 18.34 1.65
CA ILE A 136 0.00 19.74 1.65
C ILE A 136 -0.71 20.59 0.59
N ASN A 137 -0.94 20.01 -0.59
CA ASN A 137 -1.61 20.71 -1.69
C ASN A 137 -3.05 21.12 -1.33
N LEU A 138 -3.80 20.27 -0.60
CA LEU A 138 -5.18 20.57 -0.22
C LEU A 138 -5.24 21.81 0.68
N HIS A 139 -4.35 21.88 1.68
CA HIS A 139 -4.29 23.02 2.59
C HIS A 139 -4.04 24.33 1.83
N GLN A 140 -3.06 24.31 0.91
CA GLN A 140 -2.72 25.48 0.10
C GLN A 140 -3.88 25.92 -0.80
N TYR A 141 -4.55 24.98 -1.49
CA TYR A 141 -5.69 25.31 -2.35
C TYR A 141 -6.88 25.83 -1.54
N LEU A 142 -7.13 25.29 -0.35
CA LEU A 142 -8.13 25.83 0.56
C LEU A 142 -7.80 27.26 0.98
N GLN A 143 -6.54 27.55 1.36
CA GLN A 143 -6.17 28.93 1.69
C GLN A 143 -6.39 29.85 0.50
N ASN A 144 -5.93 29.47 -0.70
CA ASN A 144 -6.10 30.28 -1.90
C ASN A 144 -7.58 30.58 -2.22
N TYR A 145 -8.48 29.61 -1.97
CA TYR A 145 -9.94 29.80 -2.12
C TYR A 145 -10.50 30.79 -1.09
N LEU A 146 -10.08 30.67 0.17
CA LEU A 146 -10.55 31.50 1.27
C LEU A 146 -9.94 32.92 1.27
N THR A 147 -8.83 33.13 0.57
CA THR A 147 -8.15 34.43 0.45
C THR A 147 -8.28 35.07 -0.93
N ALA A 148 -9.14 34.53 -1.80
CA ALA A 148 -9.38 35.11 -3.12
C ALA A 148 -9.85 36.57 -2.98
N ALA A 149 -9.34 37.46 -3.84
CA ALA A 149 -9.69 38.88 -3.82
C ALA A 149 -10.64 39.28 -4.97
N THR A 150 -10.69 38.49 -6.04
CA THR A 150 -11.54 38.73 -7.21
C THR A 150 -12.41 37.52 -7.54
N ASN A 151 -13.50 37.74 -8.29
CA ASN A 151 -14.37 36.65 -8.74
C ASN A 151 -13.64 35.62 -9.60
N ASP A 152 -12.70 36.06 -10.45
CA ASP A 152 -11.90 35.15 -11.28
C ASP A 152 -10.95 34.30 -10.43
N GLN A 153 -10.28 34.92 -9.45
CA GLN A 153 -9.43 34.20 -8.50
C GLN A 153 -10.24 33.19 -7.70
N LEU A 154 -11.42 33.59 -7.20
CA LEU A 154 -12.32 32.71 -6.46
C LEU A 154 -12.73 31.51 -7.29
N ARG A 155 -13.13 31.72 -8.55
CA ARG A 155 -13.53 30.64 -9.47
C ARG A 155 -12.39 29.67 -9.75
N CYS A 156 -11.20 30.17 -10.03
CA CYS A 156 -10.02 29.33 -10.29
C CYS A 156 -9.63 28.53 -9.05
N ALA A 157 -9.46 29.21 -7.91
CA ALA A 157 -9.09 28.57 -6.65
C ALA A 157 -10.12 27.54 -6.18
N ARG A 158 -11.42 27.79 -6.41
CA ARG A 158 -12.49 26.82 -6.16
C ARG A 158 -12.29 25.54 -6.95
N ASN A 159 -12.01 25.65 -8.25
CA ASN A 159 -11.84 24.48 -9.11
C ASN A 159 -10.61 23.66 -8.69
N ASP A 160 -9.50 24.32 -8.37
CA ASP A 160 -8.27 23.65 -7.89
C ASP A 160 -8.49 22.96 -6.54
N PHE A 161 -9.18 23.64 -5.62
CA PHE A 161 -9.56 23.09 -4.32
C PHE A 161 -10.47 21.85 -4.47
N ILE A 162 -11.53 21.94 -5.27
CA ILE A 162 -12.43 20.81 -5.53
C ILE A 162 -11.68 19.65 -6.19
N ALA A 163 -10.81 19.93 -7.17
CA ALA A 163 -10.02 18.89 -7.84
C ALA A 163 -9.06 18.19 -6.86
N SER A 164 -8.40 18.96 -5.98
CA SER A 164 -7.52 18.39 -4.95
C SER A 164 -8.29 17.56 -3.92
N LEU A 165 -9.47 18.02 -3.51
CA LEU A 165 -10.32 17.30 -2.57
C LEU A 165 -10.86 16.00 -3.18
N HIS A 166 -11.33 16.06 -4.42
CA HIS A 166 -11.77 14.87 -5.16
C HIS A 166 -10.63 13.86 -5.31
N GLY A 167 -9.43 14.32 -5.66
CA GLY A 167 -8.24 13.48 -5.74
C GLY A 167 -7.91 12.78 -4.42
N LEU A 168 -7.95 13.51 -3.30
CA LEU A 168 -7.74 12.96 -1.96
C LEU A 168 -8.74 11.84 -1.64
N ILE A 169 -10.03 12.11 -1.82
CA ILE A 169 -11.10 11.12 -1.54
C ILE A 169 -10.96 9.92 -2.48
N SER A 170 -10.68 10.15 -3.75
CA SER A 170 -10.51 9.08 -4.74
C SER A 170 -9.34 8.16 -4.39
N VAL A 171 -8.18 8.71 -4.02
CA VAL A 171 -7.02 7.91 -3.58
C VAL A 171 -7.34 7.16 -2.29
N TYR A 172 -7.97 7.82 -1.32
CA TYR A 172 -8.36 7.19 -0.06
C TYR A 172 -9.27 5.98 -0.29
N CYS A 173 -10.35 6.13 -1.05
CA CYS A 173 -11.28 5.05 -1.37
C CYS A 173 -10.56 3.84 -2.00
N ASN A 174 -9.60 4.09 -2.92
CA ASN A 174 -8.81 3.03 -3.56
C ASN A 174 -7.81 2.32 -2.62
N CYS A 175 -7.53 2.91 -1.44
CA CYS A 175 -6.61 2.36 -0.45
C CYS A 175 -7.33 1.75 0.76
N THR A 176 -8.67 1.73 0.76
CA THR A 176 -9.48 1.16 1.84
C THR A 176 -10.01 -0.22 1.47
N LEU A 177 -10.57 -0.92 2.46
CA LEU A 177 -11.36 -2.13 2.23
C LEU A 177 -12.73 -1.86 1.58
N SER A 178 -13.14 -0.59 1.45
CA SER A 178 -14.44 -0.23 0.87
C SER A 178 -14.50 -0.55 -0.62
N SER A 179 -15.65 -1.07 -1.07
CA SER A 179 -15.94 -1.22 -2.51
C SER A 179 -16.32 0.09 -3.20
N TYR A 180 -16.49 1.17 -2.42
CA TYR A 180 -16.86 2.47 -2.95
C TYR A 180 -15.74 3.06 -3.80
N LYS A 181 -16.04 3.36 -5.06
CA LYS A 181 -15.13 4.09 -5.96
C LYS A 181 -15.78 5.40 -6.36
N LEU A 182 -15.06 6.49 -6.12
CA LEU A 182 -15.51 7.81 -6.55
C LEU A 182 -15.39 7.93 -8.07
N ALA A 183 -16.46 8.34 -8.74
CA ALA A 183 -16.45 8.54 -10.18
C ALA A 183 -15.39 9.60 -10.55
N PRO A 184 -14.54 9.34 -11.57
CA PRO A 184 -13.50 10.28 -11.95
C PRO A 184 -14.14 11.57 -12.50
N LEU A 185 -13.56 12.73 -12.18
CA LEU A 185 -14.03 14.03 -12.70
C LEU A 185 -13.98 14.10 -14.23
N ARG A 186 -13.07 13.32 -14.85
CA ARG A 186 -12.95 13.17 -16.30
C ARG A 186 -12.67 11.71 -16.64
N PRO A 187 -13.32 11.13 -17.66
CA PRO A 187 -12.97 9.80 -18.13
C PRO A 187 -11.55 9.82 -18.70
N VAL A 188 -10.66 8.99 -18.14
CA VAL A 188 -9.29 8.83 -18.62
C VAL A 188 -9.15 7.42 -19.18
N VAL A 189 -9.09 7.31 -20.50
CA VAL A 189 -8.73 6.04 -21.17
C VAL A 189 -7.25 6.11 -21.49
N LYS A 190 -6.45 5.33 -20.76
CA LYS A 190 -5.01 5.17 -21.04
C LYS A 190 -4.79 3.92 -21.87
N GLN A 191 -3.91 4.01 -22.87
CA GLN A 191 -3.45 2.82 -23.58
C GLN A 191 -2.65 1.92 -22.63
N LYS A 192 -2.70 0.60 -22.86
CA LYS A 192 -1.93 -0.38 -22.08
C LYS A 192 -0.57 -0.60 -22.72
N LYS A 193 0.47 -0.72 -21.89
CA LYS A 193 1.84 -1.04 -22.29
C LYS A 193 2.40 -2.09 -21.33
N GLU A 194 3.08 -3.09 -21.85
CA GLU A 194 3.70 -4.11 -21.00
C GLU A 194 4.94 -3.59 -20.29
N ILE A 195 5.15 -4.05 -19.05
CA ILE A 195 6.31 -3.67 -18.21
C ILE A 195 7.64 -4.01 -18.87
N LEU A 196 7.72 -5.05 -19.71
CA LEU A 196 8.93 -5.46 -20.44
C LEU A 196 9.51 -4.33 -21.33
N HIS A 197 8.64 -3.45 -21.80
CA HIS A 197 8.96 -2.29 -22.65
C HIS A 197 9.24 -1.01 -21.83
N CYS A 198 9.24 -1.09 -20.51
CA CYS A 198 9.50 0.04 -19.61
C CYS A 198 10.94 -0.03 -19.09
N LYS A 199 11.83 0.77 -19.68
CA LYS A 199 13.26 0.82 -19.34
C LYS A 199 13.59 1.85 -18.26
N GLU A 200 12.57 2.48 -17.68
CA GLU A 200 12.72 3.44 -16.61
C GLU A 200 13.08 2.76 -15.28
N LYS A 201 13.88 3.46 -14.46
CA LYS A 201 14.21 3.04 -13.09
C LYS A 201 12.99 3.14 -12.17
N LEU A 202 12.91 2.26 -11.17
CA LEU A 202 11.92 2.37 -10.10
C LEU A 202 12.23 3.60 -9.23
N LYS A 203 11.28 4.53 -9.17
CA LYS A 203 11.38 5.77 -8.39
C LYS A 203 10.23 5.83 -7.41
N VAL A 204 10.52 6.14 -6.15
CA VAL A 204 9.52 6.18 -5.07
C VAL A 204 9.73 7.47 -4.30
N MET A 205 8.68 8.28 -4.18
CA MET A 205 8.69 9.46 -3.33
C MET A 205 7.87 9.18 -2.08
N VAL A 206 8.53 9.16 -0.93
CA VAL A 206 7.87 9.10 0.38
C VAL A 206 7.55 10.52 0.82
N ASN A 207 6.28 10.90 0.73
CA ASN A 207 5.85 12.28 0.96
C ASN A 207 5.80 12.60 2.45
N SER A 208 4.96 11.90 3.21
CA SER A 208 4.69 12.23 4.62
C SER A 208 4.02 11.11 5.40
N VAL A 209 4.04 11.19 6.73
CA VAL A 209 3.31 10.31 7.64
C VAL A 209 2.23 11.11 8.37
N HIS A 210 1.00 10.58 8.40
CA HIS A 210 -0.20 11.20 8.99
C HIS A 210 -0.81 10.28 10.05
N ASN A 211 -1.78 10.81 10.80
CA ASN A 211 -2.47 10.09 11.88
C ASN A 211 -1.49 9.52 12.91
N LEU A 212 -0.54 10.35 13.35
CA LEU A 212 0.57 9.92 14.21
C LEU A 212 0.06 9.34 15.54
N VAL A 213 0.69 8.26 15.97
CA VAL A 213 0.39 7.64 17.27
C VAL A 213 0.89 8.56 18.39
N GLU A 214 0.07 8.74 19.44
CA GLU A 214 0.36 9.69 20.52
C GLU A 214 1.69 9.42 21.24
N ASN A 215 2.01 8.14 21.48
CA ASN A 215 3.29 7.76 22.09
C ASN A 215 4.48 8.10 21.21
N TRP A 216 4.35 8.06 19.88
CA TRP A 216 5.43 8.47 18.98
C TRP A 216 5.75 9.96 19.16
N MET A 217 4.72 10.81 19.18
CA MET A 217 4.89 12.25 19.35
C MET A 217 5.44 12.64 20.73
N ARG A 218 5.20 11.82 21.76
CA ARG A 218 5.69 12.07 23.13
C ARG A 218 7.10 11.54 23.34
N ASP A 219 7.41 10.35 22.83
CA ASP A 219 8.59 9.59 23.24
C ASP A 219 9.77 9.70 22.23
N TYR A 220 9.54 10.31 21.07
CA TYR A 220 10.51 10.43 19.98
C TYR A 220 10.59 11.87 19.43
N THR A 221 11.80 12.33 19.11
CA THR A 221 12.05 13.70 18.63
C THR A 221 12.14 13.79 17.11
N GLU A 222 12.75 12.77 16.51
CA GLU A 222 13.07 12.72 15.08
C GLU A 222 12.71 11.37 14.49
N PHE A 223 12.31 11.39 13.22
CA PHE A 223 11.79 10.24 12.49
C PHE A 223 12.42 10.13 11.11
N PHE A 224 12.53 8.92 10.60
CA PHE A 224 12.96 8.69 9.23
C PHE A 224 12.38 7.38 8.71
N VAL A 225 12.43 7.21 7.38
CA VAL A 225 11.91 6.04 6.70
C VAL A 225 13.02 5.33 5.95
N THR A 226 13.08 4.01 6.08
CA THR A 226 13.88 3.14 5.22
C THR A 226 12.97 2.53 4.15
N VAL A 227 13.44 2.49 2.91
CA VAL A 227 12.68 1.96 1.76
C VAL A 227 13.49 0.84 1.11
N ASN A 228 12.88 -0.33 0.99
CA ASN A 228 13.52 -1.52 0.44
C ASN A 228 12.59 -2.20 -0.57
N VAL A 229 13.16 -2.92 -1.53
CA VAL A 229 12.44 -3.68 -2.56
C VAL A 229 12.74 -5.15 -2.35
N TYR A 230 11.69 -5.96 -2.28
CA TYR A 230 11.77 -7.39 -1.99
C TYR A 230 11.03 -8.22 -3.03
N TYR A 231 11.52 -9.45 -3.22
CA TYR A 231 10.81 -10.55 -3.87
C TYR A 231 10.86 -11.77 -2.96
N GLY A 232 9.70 -12.25 -2.51
CA GLY A 232 9.64 -13.19 -1.37
C GLY A 232 10.43 -12.64 -0.19
N THR A 233 11.34 -13.44 0.37
CA THR A 233 12.24 -13.03 1.45
C THR A 233 13.51 -12.30 1.00
N GLN A 234 13.79 -12.30 -0.31
CA GLN A 234 15.01 -11.77 -0.90
C GLN A 234 14.95 -10.25 -1.04
N LEU A 235 15.95 -9.56 -0.50
CA LEU A 235 16.16 -8.13 -0.75
C LEU A 235 16.73 -7.95 -2.16
N LEU A 236 15.98 -7.29 -3.04
CA LEU A 236 16.44 -6.93 -4.37
C LEU A 236 17.28 -5.65 -4.33
N ALA A 237 16.75 -4.61 -3.67
CA ALA A 237 17.43 -3.32 -3.54
C ALA A 237 17.02 -2.61 -2.25
N GLY A 238 17.92 -1.82 -1.67
CA GLY A 238 17.66 -1.10 -0.42
C GLY A 238 18.13 0.35 -0.48
N HIS A 239 17.39 1.24 0.16
CA HIS A 239 17.75 2.63 0.32
C HIS A 239 17.77 3.02 1.79
N ASN A 240 18.98 3.20 2.31
CA ASN A 240 19.23 3.45 3.73
C ASN A 240 19.67 4.89 4.03
N LYS A 241 19.73 5.80 3.03
CA LYS A 241 20.04 7.21 3.28
C LYS A 241 18.83 7.87 3.93
N CYS A 242 18.88 7.97 5.25
CA CYS A 242 17.77 8.44 6.06
C CYS A 242 18.05 9.87 6.52
N ILE A 243 17.32 10.85 5.99
CA ILE A 243 17.30 12.20 6.55
C ILE A 243 16.22 12.23 7.62
N SER A 244 16.60 12.53 8.86
CA SER A 244 15.65 12.66 9.95
C SER A 244 14.76 13.89 9.78
N LYS A 245 13.50 13.78 10.22
CA LYS A 245 12.45 14.79 10.15
C LYS A 245 11.73 14.87 11.48
N THR A 246 11.28 16.06 11.85
CA THR A 246 10.48 16.30 13.04
C THR A 246 9.00 16.36 12.71
N VAL A 247 8.15 16.23 13.73
CA VAL A 247 6.71 16.45 13.60
C VAL A 247 6.44 17.93 13.35
N LYS A 248 5.51 18.22 12.43
CA LYS A 248 5.00 19.55 12.16
C LYS A 248 3.57 19.72 12.67
N HIS A 249 3.24 20.94 13.07
CA HIS A 249 1.92 21.35 13.57
C HIS A 249 1.33 22.53 12.78
N ASP A 250 1.80 22.75 11.55
CA ASP A 250 1.39 23.86 10.67
C ASP A 250 0.13 23.57 9.84
N ALA A 251 -0.53 22.42 10.08
CA ALA A 251 -1.72 21.95 9.37
C ALA A 251 -2.88 21.65 10.35
N PHE A 252 -4.03 21.14 9.89
CA PHE A 252 -5.14 20.76 10.77
C PHE A 252 -4.78 19.64 11.75
N PHE A 253 -3.87 18.75 11.33
CA PHE A 253 -3.39 17.61 12.11
C PHE A 253 -1.85 17.52 12.06
N PRO A 254 -1.21 17.00 13.12
CA PRO A 254 0.22 16.81 13.13
C PRO A 254 0.65 15.73 12.13
N TYR A 255 1.76 15.97 11.43
CA TYR A 255 2.30 15.07 10.42
C TYR A 255 3.83 15.15 10.36
N ILE A 256 4.46 14.17 9.70
CA ILE A 256 5.92 14.15 9.48
C ILE A 256 6.21 14.34 7.98
N PRO A 257 6.85 15.44 7.55
CA PRO A 257 7.15 15.72 6.14
C PRO A 257 8.42 14.99 5.67
N MET A 258 8.31 13.68 5.40
CA MET A 258 9.42 12.83 4.98
C MET A 258 10.18 13.40 3.78
N ASN A 259 9.47 13.71 2.69
CA ASN A 259 10.03 14.26 1.44
C ASN A 259 11.29 13.51 0.96
N VAL A 260 11.28 12.17 1.07
CA VAL A 260 12.41 11.32 0.67
C VAL A 260 12.15 10.82 -0.75
N TYR A 261 13.06 11.11 -1.66
CA TYR A 261 13.03 10.60 -3.02
C TYR A 261 14.04 9.47 -3.17
N VAL A 262 13.55 8.28 -3.50
CA VAL A 262 14.34 7.07 -3.68
C VAL A 262 14.34 6.70 -5.14
N CYS A 263 15.54 6.54 -5.72
CA CYS A 263 15.73 5.98 -7.05
C CYS A 263 16.51 4.68 -6.88
N PHE A 264 15.91 3.57 -7.28
CA PHE A 264 16.61 2.29 -7.34
C PHE A 264 17.37 2.21 -8.67
N GLU A 265 18.51 1.55 -8.65
CA GLU A 265 19.32 1.37 -9.87
C GLU A 265 18.67 0.37 -10.83
N ASP A 266 17.93 -0.60 -10.30
CA ASP A 266 17.21 -1.60 -11.09
C ASP A 266 16.10 -0.99 -11.94
N VAL A 267 15.91 -1.60 -13.11
CA VAL A 267 14.93 -1.18 -14.10
C VAL A 267 13.57 -1.80 -13.77
N LEU A 268 12.49 -1.05 -13.98
CA LEU A 268 11.12 -1.54 -13.73
C LEU A 268 10.82 -2.86 -14.46
N CYS A 269 11.33 -3.04 -15.69
CA CYS A 269 11.13 -4.26 -16.47
C CYS A 269 11.82 -5.51 -15.92
N THR A 270 12.72 -5.40 -14.94
CA THR A 270 13.37 -6.57 -14.32
C THR A 270 12.72 -6.97 -13.00
N CYS A 271 11.76 -6.18 -12.50
CA CYS A 271 11.07 -6.48 -11.25
C CYS A 271 10.15 -7.71 -11.43
N PRO A 272 10.30 -8.76 -10.61
CA PRO A 272 9.34 -9.86 -10.58
C PRO A 272 7.92 -9.38 -10.30
N ARG A 273 6.93 -10.18 -10.70
CA ARG A 273 5.51 -9.83 -10.50
C ARG A 273 5.14 -9.56 -9.04
N GLU A 274 5.68 -10.35 -8.12
CA GLU A 274 5.37 -10.27 -6.68
C GLU A 274 6.30 -9.28 -5.94
N THR A 275 6.95 -8.38 -6.67
CA THR A 275 7.81 -7.35 -6.07
C THR A 275 7.01 -6.49 -5.09
N LYS A 276 7.54 -6.34 -3.88
CA LYS A 276 6.96 -5.52 -2.82
C LYS A 276 7.95 -4.41 -2.40
N ILE A 277 7.43 -3.20 -2.24
CA ILE A 277 8.18 -2.08 -1.66
C ILE A 277 7.88 -2.04 -0.16
N MET A 278 8.91 -2.27 0.64
CA MET A 278 8.84 -2.25 2.10
C MET A 278 9.25 -0.89 2.64
N PHE A 279 8.43 -0.35 3.52
CA PHE A 279 8.68 0.89 4.27
C PHE A 279 8.85 0.56 5.74
N ILE A 280 9.87 1.12 6.39
CA ILE A 280 10.08 1.00 7.83
C ILE A 280 10.22 2.40 8.40
N LEU A 281 9.24 2.81 9.20
CA LEU A 281 9.30 4.06 9.97
C LEU A 281 10.09 3.81 11.25
N SER A 282 11.13 4.60 11.48
CA SER A 282 11.94 4.55 12.70
C SER A 282 11.97 5.93 13.36
N GLY A 283 12.20 5.95 14.67
CA GLY A 283 12.36 7.18 15.44
C GLY A 283 13.60 7.15 16.33
N TYR A 284 14.09 8.34 16.66
CA TYR A 284 15.11 8.57 17.69
C TYR A 284 14.43 8.86 19.02
N SER A 285 14.67 8.01 20.01
CA SER A 285 14.06 8.15 21.33
C SER A 285 14.58 9.39 22.05
N ALA A 286 13.67 10.14 22.67
CA ALA A 286 13.98 11.35 23.44
C ALA A 286 14.72 11.01 24.76
N VAL A 287 14.55 9.80 25.29
CA VAL A 287 15.15 9.35 26.54
C VAL A 287 16.20 8.28 26.23
N PRO A 288 17.49 8.49 26.55
CA PRO A 288 18.49 7.44 26.43
C PRO A 288 18.14 6.30 27.40
N ASN A 289 18.07 5.07 26.89
CA ASN A 289 17.86 3.89 27.73
C ASN A 289 18.97 3.81 28.80
N ALA A 290 18.60 3.95 30.07
CA ALA A 290 19.49 3.70 31.20
C ALA A 290 19.76 2.19 31.31
N GLY A 291 20.73 1.69 30.55
CA GLY A 291 21.16 0.29 30.63
C GLY A 291 21.80 -0.31 29.38
N ALA A 292 22.01 0.46 28.30
CA ALA A 292 22.62 -0.07 27.08
C ALA A 292 23.89 0.73 26.72
N ASP A 293 25.04 0.05 26.75
CA ASP A 293 26.37 0.60 26.51
C ASP A 293 26.45 1.43 25.23
N GLY A 294 26.77 2.72 25.39
CA GLY A 294 27.73 3.52 24.60
C GLY A 294 27.63 3.65 23.08
N SER A 295 26.76 2.96 22.35
CA SER A 295 26.65 3.10 20.89
C SER A 295 25.56 4.11 20.50
N SER A 296 25.87 5.00 19.57
CA SER A 296 24.92 5.98 19.01
C SER A 296 23.73 5.34 18.28
N ASP A 297 23.75 4.02 18.07
CA ASP A 297 22.67 3.25 17.44
C ASP A 297 21.56 2.87 18.45
N ASN A 298 21.80 3.00 19.77
CA ASN A 298 20.85 2.62 20.83
C ASN A 298 19.62 3.52 20.93
N THR A 299 19.63 4.71 20.32
CA THR A 299 18.47 5.63 20.33
C THR A 299 17.51 5.37 19.18
N ARG A 300 17.94 4.64 18.13
CA ARG A 300 17.13 4.35 16.95
C ARG A 300 16.20 3.18 17.24
N ARG A 301 14.90 3.34 17.02
CA ARG A 301 13.94 2.24 17.11
C ARG A 301 13.01 2.17 15.91
N PRO A 302 12.80 1.00 15.31
CA PRO A 302 11.73 0.81 14.34
C PRO A 302 10.37 0.88 15.05
N LEU A 303 9.47 1.70 14.53
CA LEU A 303 8.17 1.99 15.13
C LEU A 303 7.02 1.34 14.38
N ALA A 304 7.12 1.29 13.05
CA ALA A 304 6.10 0.70 12.21
C ALA A 304 6.68 0.29 10.86
N PHE A 305 5.92 -0.51 10.13
CA PHE A 305 6.26 -0.93 8.78
C PHE A 305 5.04 -0.93 7.85
N ALA A 306 5.29 -0.97 6.55
CA ALA A 306 4.28 -1.36 5.56
C ALA A 306 4.92 -2.08 4.38
N SER A 307 4.13 -2.87 3.67
CA SER A 307 4.53 -3.55 2.44
C SER A 307 3.60 -3.15 1.31
N LEU A 308 4.10 -2.56 0.23
CA LEU A 308 3.27 -2.16 -0.91
C LEU A 308 3.59 -3.04 -2.12
N PRO A 309 2.65 -3.88 -2.59
CA PRO A 309 2.82 -4.61 -3.85
C PRO A 309 2.98 -3.62 -5.02
N LEU A 310 4.02 -3.84 -5.84
CA LEU A 310 4.29 -3.00 -6.99
C LEU A 310 3.16 -3.08 -8.04
N PHE A 311 2.63 -4.29 -8.24
CA PHE A 311 1.51 -4.58 -9.14
C PHE A 311 0.24 -4.89 -8.35
N ASP A 312 -0.91 -4.46 -8.86
CA ASP A 312 -2.21 -4.74 -8.25
C ASP A 312 -2.78 -6.10 -8.66
N HIS A 313 -3.98 -6.40 -8.16
CA HIS A 313 -4.67 -7.66 -8.44
C HIS A 313 -5.06 -7.80 -9.92
N GLU A 314 -5.08 -6.71 -10.69
CA GLU A 314 -5.33 -6.69 -12.14
C GLU A 314 -4.02 -6.68 -12.94
N MET A 315 -2.88 -6.91 -12.29
CA MET A 315 -1.53 -6.86 -12.88
C MET A 315 -1.10 -5.47 -13.34
N LEU A 316 -1.77 -4.42 -12.90
CA LEU A 316 -1.40 -3.06 -13.25
C LEU A 316 -0.33 -2.56 -12.30
N LEU A 317 0.69 -1.91 -12.84
CA LEU A 317 1.67 -1.17 -12.05
C LEU A 317 0.94 -0.06 -11.29
N ARG A 318 1.15 0.02 -9.97
CA ARG A 318 0.65 1.15 -9.20
C ARG A 318 1.38 2.44 -9.59
N GLN A 319 0.60 3.48 -9.81
CA GLN A 319 1.09 4.77 -10.30
C GLN A 319 0.44 5.91 -9.52
N GLY A 320 1.16 7.02 -9.36
CA GLY A 320 0.66 8.19 -8.68
C GLY A 320 0.62 8.03 -7.16
N GLN A 321 -0.23 8.81 -6.51
CA GLN A 321 -0.31 8.86 -5.06
C GLN A 321 -1.05 7.63 -4.49
N VAL A 322 -0.54 7.06 -3.40
CA VAL A 322 -1.09 5.91 -2.69
C VAL A 322 -1.01 6.15 -1.19
N PHE A 323 -2.06 5.80 -0.44
CA PHE A 323 -2.04 5.84 1.02
C PHE A 323 -1.80 4.45 1.57
N VAL A 324 -0.70 4.31 2.32
CA VAL A 324 -0.22 3.03 2.81
C VAL A 324 -0.34 3.02 4.34
N PRO A 325 -1.26 2.26 4.94
CA PRO A 325 -1.35 2.16 6.39
C PRO A 325 -0.13 1.43 6.95
N LEU A 326 0.40 1.99 8.03
CA LEU A 326 1.56 1.48 8.75
C LEU A 326 1.11 0.58 9.89
N SER A 327 1.65 -0.63 9.92
CA SER A 327 1.49 -1.55 11.04
C SER A 327 2.47 -1.18 12.16
N VAL A 328 1.93 -0.76 13.31
CA VAL A 328 2.71 -0.41 14.49
C VAL A 328 3.39 -1.66 15.07
N LEU A 329 4.71 -1.58 15.26
CA LEU A 329 5.51 -2.64 15.88
C LEU A 329 5.30 -2.63 17.39
N LYS A 330 4.81 -3.74 17.94
CA LYS A 330 4.63 -3.94 19.39
C LYS A 330 5.72 -4.83 20.02
N GLU A 331 6.39 -5.65 19.22
CA GLU A 331 7.42 -6.63 19.61
C GLU A 331 8.45 -6.76 18.47
N PRO A 332 9.65 -7.37 18.68
CA PRO A 332 10.57 -7.69 17.60
C PRO A 332 9.92 -8.73 16.67
N VAL A 333 9.31 -8.25 15.59
CA VAL A 333 8.72 -9.09 14.55
C VAL A 333 9.80 -9.32 13.48
N LEU A 334 10.12 -10.60 13.21
CA LEU A 334 10.84 -10.99 11.99
C LEU A 334 10.07 -10.42 10.79
N LYS A 335 10.82 -9.77 9.89
CA LYS A 335 10.38 -8.84 8.85
C LYS A 335 8.94 -9.01 8.34
N PRO A 336 8.27 -7.91 8.00
CA PRO A 336 6.83 -7.93 7.83
C PRO A 336 6.39 -8.45 6.46
N TRP A 337 6.15 -9.74 6.39
CA TRP A 337 5.57 -10.44 5.23
C TRP A 337 4.04 -10.32 5.19
N GLY A 338 3.52 -9.14 5.52
CA GLY A 338 2.08 -8.91 5.64
C GLY A 338 1.35 -8.79 4.28
N PRO A 339 0.03 -9.02 4.25
CA PRO A 339 -0.81 -8.80 3.07
C PRO A 339 -0.83 -7.32 2.64
N ASN A 340 -1.40 -7.08 1.46
CA ASN A 340 -1.61 -5.72 0.92
C ASN A 340 -2.26 -4.80 1.98
N PRO A 341 -1.60 -3.71 2.39
CA PRO A 341 -2.04 -2.88 3.50
C PRO A 341 -3.17 -1.98 3.00
N LEU A 342 -4.40 -2.42 3.22
CA LEU A 342 -5.59 -1.60 3.05
C LEU A 342 -5.93 -0.94 4.38
N ILE A 343 -6.41 0.30 4.34
CA ILE A 343 -6.81 1.06 5.52
C ILE A 343 -8.02 0.35 6.13
N ALA A 344 -7.86 -0.13 7.36
CA ALA A 344 -8.86 -0.92 8.06
C ALA A 344 -9.34 -0.24 9.34
N ASN A 345 -8.51 0.60 9.96
CA ASN A 345 -8.81 1.28 11.21
C ASN A 345 -8.63 2.80 11.10
N GLU A 346 -9.54 3.59 11.68
CA GLU A 346 -9.43 5.06 11.79
C GLU A 346 -8.17 5.53 12.55
N LYS A 347 -7.55 4.65 13.35
CA LYS A 347 -6.32 4.92 14.11
C LYS A 347 -5.06 4.49 13.37
N ASP A 348 -5.17 3.92 12.18
CA ASP A 348 -4.00 3.50 11.41
C ASP A 348 -3.14 4.73 11.06
N PRO A 349 -1.84 4.74 11.41
CA PRO A 349 -0.91 5.74 10.90
C PRO A 349 -0.74 5.56 9.39
N ILE A 350 -0.77 6.64 8.62
CA ILE A 350 -0.83 6.57 7.16
C ILE A 350 0.43 7.15 6.54
N LEU A 351 1.12 6.38 5.72
CA LEU A 351 2.23 6.83 4.88
C LEU A 351 1.73 7.25 3.50
N ILE A 352 2.03 8.47 3.08
CA ILE A 352 1.73 8.95 1.73
C ILE A 352 2.89 8.59 0.79
N VAL A 353 2.57 7.63 -0.07
CA VAL A 353 3.24 7.11 -1.27
C VAL A 353 3.13 7.98 -2.52
N THR A 354 4.16 8.38 -3.27
CA THR A 354 3.98 8.73 -4.69
C THR A 354 4.88 7.88 -5.58
N LEU A 355 4.24 7.09 -6.45
CA LEU A 355 4.87 6.27 -7.48
C LEU A 355 4.87 7.00 -8.84
N PRO A 356 5.72 6.59 -9.80
CA PRO A 356 5.81 7.24 -11.10
C PRO A 356 4.45 7.16 -11.81
N SER A 357 4.09 8.24 -12.51
CA SER A 357 2.89 8.29 -13.33
C SER A 357 3.27 8.35 -14.79
N TYR A 358 2.65 7.50 -15.60
CA TYR A 358 2.84 7.43 -17.05
C TYR A 358 1.55 7.85 -17.77
N GLU A 359 1.68 8.25 -19.03
CA GLU A 359 0.55 8.54 -19.92
C GLU A 359 -0.23 7.27 -20.31
N TYR A 360 0.37 6.10 -20.09
CA TYR A 360 -0.17 4.78 -20.33
C TYR A 360 -0.37 3.98 -19.03
N GLN A 361 -1.18 2.93 -19.08
CA GLN A 361 -1.27 1.93 -18.02
C GLN A 361 -0.20 0.87 -18.25
N VAL A 362 0.69 0.68 -17.28
CA VAL A 362 1.71 -0.36 -17.35
C VAL A 362 1.12 -1.65 -16.78
N VAL A 363 1.25 -2.75 -17.53
CA VAL A 363 0.66 -4.05 -17.22
C VAL A 363 1.77 -5.10 -17.15
N PHE A 364 1.70 -6.01 -16.19
CA PHE A 364 2.54 -7.21 -16.21
C PHE A 364 2.05 -8.16 -17.31
N PRO A 365 2.92 -8.72 -18.17
CA PRO A 365 2.51 -9.57 -19.28
C PRO A 365 1.84 -10.85 -18.79
N ASP A 366 0.92 -11.38 -19.61
CA ASP A 366 0.37 -12.71 -19.41
C ASP A 366 1.48 -13.76 -19.61
N VAL A 367 1.47 -14.80 -18.79
CA VAL A 367 2.47 -15.88 -18.89
C VAL A 367 2.16 -16.73 -20.12
N ALA A 368 2.89 -16.49 -21.21
CA ALA A 368 2.85 -17.34 -22.39
C ALA A 368 3.71 -18.60 -22.15
N VAL A 369 3.09 -19.66 -21.63
CA VAL A 369 3.74 -20.94 -21.30
C VAL A 369 4.44 -21.57 -22.52
N GLU A 370 3.97 -21.28 -23.73
CA GLU A 370 4.39 -21.96 -24.95
C GLU A 370 5.74 -21.50 -25.53
N TYR A 371 6.30 -20.36 -25.09
CA TYR A 371 7.42 -19.73 -25.82
C TYR A 371 8.70 -19.43 -25.02
N GLN A 372 8.76 -19.74 -23.71
CA GLN A 372 9.87 -19.26 -22.87
C GLN A 372 10.72 -20.33 -22.18
N SER A 373 10.31 -21.60 -22.17
CA SER A 373 11.13 -22.69 -21.62
C SER A 373 11.80 -23.47 -22.75
N ILE A 374 13.04 -23.10 -23.10
CA ILE A 374 13.89 -23.98 -23.89
C ILE A 374 14.25 -25.15 -22.98
N LYS A 375 13.74 -26.35 -23.29
CA LYS A 375 14.11 -27.56 -22.57
C LYS A 375 15.60 -27.81 -22.81
N GLN A 376 16.42 -27.56 -21.79
CA GLN A 376 17.83 -27.92 -21.80
C GLN A 376 17.95 -29.42 -21.58
N ASP A 377 18.81 -30.09 -22.34
CA ASP A 377 19.06 -31.51 -22.20
C ASP A 377 20.19 -31.71 -21.17
N PRO A 378 19.95 -32.36 -20.02
CA PRO A 378 21.00 -32.62 -19.02
C PRO A 378 22.17 -33.42 -19.60
N SER A 379 21.94 -34.23 -20.64
CA SER A 379 22.99 -35.01 -21.30
C SER A 379 23.97 -34.17 -22.13
N SER A 380 23.66 -32.88 -22.35
CA SER A 380 24.58 -31.93 -22.99
C SER A 380 25.69 -31.43 -22.07
N LEU A 381 25.59 -31.69 -20.76
CA LEU A 381 26.61 -31.35 -19.76
C LEU A 381 27.66 -32.46 -19.69
N ASP A 382 28.88 -32.14 -19.25
CA ASP A 382 29.89 -33.14 -18.95
C ASP A 382 29.52 -33.97 -17.70
N SER A 383 30.12 -35.16 -17.57
CA SER A 383 29.77 -36.13 -16.52
C SER A 383 30.02 -35.60 -15.11
N GLU A 384 31.05 -34.77 -14.91
CA GLU A 384 31.40 -34.21 -13.61
C GLU A 384 30.34 -33.19 -13.16
N THR A 385 29.90 -32.32 -14.07
CA THR A 385 28.80 -31.38 -13.83
C THR A 385 27.48 -32.11 -13.56
N GLN A 386 27.19 -33.21 -14.27
CA GLN A 386 25.98 -34.00 -14.03
C GLN A 386 25.99 -34.65 -12.64
N GLU A 387 27.11 -35.25 -12.23
CA GLU A 387 27.26 -35.86 -10.90
C GLU A 387 27.17 -34.82 -9.78
N TYR A 388 27.75 -33.64 -9.99
CA TYR A 388 27.62 -32.51 -9.07
C TYR A 388 26.17 -32.05 -8.92
N LEU A 389 25.43 -31.85 -10.02
CA LEU A 389 24.02 -31.47 -9.98
C LEU A 389 23.15 -32.52 -9.29
N MET A 390 23.39 -33.81 -9.56
CA MET A 390 22.70 -34.90 -8.87
C MET A 390 22.99 -34.88 -7.37
N SER A 391 24.26 -34.64 -6.98
CA SER A 391 24.62 -34.52 -5.57
C SER A 391 23.91 -33.37 -4.87
N LEU A 392 23.71 -32.23 -5.53
CA LEU A 392 22.96 -31.09 -4.99
C LEU A 392 21.47 -31.40 -4.81
N VAL A 393 20.87 -32.10 -5.76
CA VAL A 393 19.46 -32.52 -5.69
C VAL A 393 19.25 -33.54 -4.57
N GLU A 394 20.17 -34.50 -4.43
CA GLU A 394 20.13 -35.54 -3.40
C GLU A 394 20.47 -35.00 -2.00
N ALA A 395 21.34 -34.01 -1.91
CA ALA A 395 21.72 -33.37 -0.65
C ALA A 395 20.56 -32.59 0.00
N GLY A 396 19.47 -32.33 -0.72
CA GLY A 396 18.21 -31.80 -0.18
C GLY A 396 18.46 -30.61 0.74
N ASP A 397 18.87 -29.49 0.16
CA ASP A 397 19.32 -28.25 0.80
C ASP A 397 18.83 -28.05 2.27
N PRO A 398 19.68 -28.32 3.29
CA PRO A 398 19.34 -28.06 4.69
C PRO A 398 19.47 -26.60 5.10
N GLN A 399 19.95 -25.68 4.25
CA GLN A 399 20.20 -24.30 4.67
C GLN A 399 20.03 -23.28 3.54
N THR A 400 18.92 -22.54 3.58
CA THR A 400 18.91 -21.07 3.39
C THR A 400 17.73 -20.44 4.11
#